data_AF-A0A968FAY2-F1
#
_entry.id   AF-A0A968FAY2-F1
#
_cell.length_a   1.000
_cell.length_b   1.000
_cell.length_c   1.000
_cell.angle_alpha   90.00
_cell.angle_beta   90.00
_cell.angle_gamma   90.00
#
_symmetry.space_group_name_H-M   'P 1'
#
loop_
_entity.id
_entity.type
_entity.pdbx_description
1 polymer ?
#
loop_
_entity_poly.entity_id
_entity_poly.type
_entity_poly.pdbx_seq_one_letter_code
_entity_poly.pdbx_strand_id
1 'polypeptide(L)'
;LVSVTSVAQEKRPDKKVYHITEAGRAALQEALVRTQPRHKVRSEFLVLMYFAHLLPPERLAEVLDRQAEHFEAVRERLTECERQIDSSECGAPAGVRFTLGYGMAMMRAALEYLQTHRGALIEETAAEREEGSGHSAGTAT
;
A
#
# COMPACT_ATOMS: atom_id res chain seq x y z
N LEU A 1 15.51 -2.86 -26.83
CA LEU A 1 15.63 -2.03 -25.60
C LEU A 1 16.51 -2.69 -24.53
N VAL A 2 16.42 -4.00 -24.33
CA VAL A 2 17.37 -4.77 -23.50
C VAL A 2 18.06 -5.85 -24.35
N SER A 3 19.24 -6.28 -23.93
CA SER A 3 19.89 -7.51 -24.39
C SER A 3 19.76 -8.59 -23.32
N VAL A 4 19.87 -9.85 -23.73
CA VAL A 4 19.79 -11.01 -22.82
C VAL A 4 21.03 -11.88 -22.99
N THR A 5 21.61 -12.31 -21.87
CA THR A 5 22.70 -13.29 -21.82
C THR A 5 22.26 -14.47 -20.97
N SER A 6 22.45 -15.70 -21.47
CA SER A 6 22.25 -16.91 -20.68
C SER A 6 23.50 -17.20 -19.87
N VAL A 7 23.37 -17.27 -18.55
CA VAL A 7 24.45 -17.60 -17.62
C VAL A 7 24.20 -19.03 -17.11
N ALA A 8 25.11 -19.93 -17.45
CA ALA A 8 25.05 -21.32 -17.02
C ALA A 8 25.08 -21.40 -15.49
N GLN A 9 24.29 -22.32 -14.93
CA GLN A 9 24.25 -22.57 -13.49
C GLN A 9 24.45 -24.05 -13.20
N GLU A 10 25.23 -24.37 -12.18
CA GLU A 10 25.43 -25.77 -11.78
C GLU A 10 24.15 -26.31 -11.14
N LYS A 11 23.66 -27.46 -11.65
CA LYS A 11 22.45 -28.16 -11.18
C LYS A 11 21.15 -27.33 -11.23
N ARG A 12 21.10 -26.25 -12.00
CA ARG A 12 19.90 -25.44 -12.24
C ARG A 12 19.83 -25.03 -13.70
N PRO A 13 18.63 -24.77 -14.26
CA PRO A 13 18.52 -24.20 -15.60
C PRO A 13 19.27 -22.87 -15.73
N ASP A 14 19.76 -22.59 -16.93
CA ASP A 14 20.47 -21.34 -17.22
C ASP A 14 19.66 -20.10 -16.82
N LYS A 15 20.32 -19.16 -16.17
CA LYS A 15 19.72 -17.88 -15.78
C LYS A 15 19.80 -16.90 -16.94
N LYS A 16 18.66 -16.35 -17.34
CA LYS A 16 18.61 -15.20 -18.24
C LYS A 16 18.94 -13.92 -17.46
N VAL A 17 20.04 -13.26 -17.84
CA VAL A 17 20.44 -11.95 -17.32
C VAL A 17 20.14 -10.89 -18.37
N TYR A 18 19.39 -9.85 -17.97
CA TYR A 18 18.99 -8.75 -18.85
C TYR A 18 19.87 -7.52 -18.60
N HIS A 19 20.34 -6.91 -19.68
CA HIS A 19 21.09 -5.65 -19.63
C HIS A 19 20.37 -4.58 -20.45
N ILE A 20 20.28 -3.37 -19.91
CA ILE A 20 19.74 -2.23 -20.67
C ILE A 20 20.74 -1.85 -21.77
N THR A 21 20.24 -1.70 -23.00
CA THR A 21 21.04 -1.21 -24.13
C THR A 21 21.03 0.31 -24.15
N GLU A 22 21.92 0.94 -24.93
CA GLU A 22 21.90 2.40 -25.11
C GLU A 22 20.56 2.90 -25.69
N ALA A 23 20.00 2.18 -26.67
CA ALA A 23 18.65 2.45 -27.17
C ALA A 23 17.58 2.32 -26.06
N GLY A 24 17.78 1.40 -25.11
CA GLY A 24 16.93 1.27 -23.91
C GLY A 24 17.05 2.46 -22.96
N ARG A 25 18.26 2.96 -22.74
CA ARG A 25 18.49 4.16 -21.91
C ARG A 25 17.84 5.40 -22.52
N ALA A 26 18.01 5.59 -23.83
CA ALA A 26 17.38 6.70 -24.55
C ALA A 26 15.85 6.62 -24.47
N ALA A 27 15.27 5.44 -24.70
CA ALA A 27 13.83 5.23 -24.58
C ALA A 27 13.31 5.48 -23.15
N LEU A 28 14.06 5.09 -22.12
CA LEU A 28 13.72 5.39 -20.73
C LEU A 28 13.70 6.90 -20.47
N GLN A 29 14.73 7.62 -20.92
CA GLN A 29 14.80 9.08 -20.76
C GLN A 29 13.64 9.78 -21.47
N GLU A 30 13.35 9.41 -22.72
CA GLU A 30 12.22 9.96 -23.47
C GLU A 30 10.89 9.70 -22.74
N ALA A 31 10.69 8.48 -22.25
CA ALA A 31 9.50 8.13 -21.49
C ALA A 31 9.35 8.98 -20.22
N LEU A 32 10.45 9.21 -19.48
CA LEU A 32 10.43 10.06 -18.27
C LEU A 32 10.03 11.51 -18.61
N VAL A 33 10.55 12.08 -19.69
CA VAL A 33 10.19 13.45 -20.12
C VAL A 33 8.73 13.55 -20.54
N ARG A 34 8.19 12.52 -21.20
CA ARG A 34 6.81 12.54 -21.73
C ARG A 34 5.74 12.15 -20.71
N THR A 35 6.11 11.57 -19.58
CA THR A 35 5.15 11.05 -18.59
C THR A 35 4.46 12.19 -17.87
N GLN A 36 3.14 12.29 -18.05
CA GLN A 36 2.32 13.21 -17.25
C GLN A 36 2.10 12.63 -15.84
N PRO A 37 2.24 13.45 -14.78
CA PRO A 37 2.06 12.97 -13.41
C PRO A 37 0.60 12.57 -13.17
N ARG A 38 0.39 11.38 -12.58
CA ARG A 38 -0.92 10.90 -12.14
C ARG A 38 -0.76 10.18 -10.80
N HIS A 39 -1.46 10.64 -9.79
CA HIS A 39 -1.58 9.94 -8.51
C HIS A 39 -2.99 9.35 -8.40
N LYS A 40 -3.11 8.02 -8.59
CA LYS A 40 -4.39 7.30 -8.53
C LYS A 40 -4.39 6.35 -7.35
N VAL A 41 -5.40 6.47 -6.49
CA VAL A 41 -5.62 5.58 -5.35
C VAL A 41 -6.86 4.73 -5.63
N ARG A 42 -6.70 3.41 -5.59
CA ARG A 42 -7.80 2.44 -5.60
C ARG A 42 -7.63 1.55 -4.37
N SER A 43 -8.44 1.80 -3.34
CA SER A 43 -8.33 1.13 -2.04
C SER A 43 -9.58 0.29 -1.77
N GLU A 44 -9.43 -1.02 -1.79
CA GLU A 44 -10.50 -1.96 -1.41
C GLU A 44 -10.85 -1.83 0.07
N PHE A 45 -9.86 -1.51 0.90
CA PHE A 45 -10.07 -1.17 2.30
C PHE A 45 -11.02 0.01 2.48
N LEU A 46 -10.80 1.12 1.77
CA LEU A 46 -11.68 2.29 1.89
C LEU A 46 -13.08 2.02 1.34
N VAL A 47 -13.23 1.13 0.35
CA VAL A 47 -14.55 0.66 -0.09
C VAL A 47 -15.25 -0.11 1.04
N LEU A 48 -14.55 -1.00 1.76
CA LEU A 48 -15.11 -1.69 2.92
C LEU A 48 -15.49 -0.73 4.05
N MET A 49 -14.66 0.29 4.33
CA MET A 49 -14.96 1.29 5.37
C MET A 49 -16.16 2.16 4.99
N TYR A 50 -16.30 2.52 3.72
CA TYR A 50 -17.45 3.28 3.23
C TYR A 50 -18.77 2.52 3.47
N PHE A 51 -18.75 1.19 3.37
CA PHE A 51 -19.89 0.32 3.63
C PHE A 51 -19.80 -0.40 4.98
N ALA A 52 -19.09 0.17 5.97
CA ALA A 52 -18.85 -0.49 7.26
C ALA A 52 -20.15 -0.88 7.99
N HIS A 53 -21.20 -0.06 7.89
CA HIS A 53 -22.54 -0.34 8.45
C HIS A 53 -23.15 -1.68 7.99
N LEU A 54 -22.75 -2.18 6.81
CA LEU A 54 -23.21 -3.47 6.29
C LEU A 54 -22.41 -4.67 6.85
N LEU A 55 -21.25 -4.43 7.44
CA LEU A 55 -20.39 -5.50 7.98
C LEU A 55 -20.82 -5.89 9.41
N PRO A 56 -20.68 -7.18 9.78
CA PRO A 56 -20.70 -7.59 11.18
C PRO A 56 -19.58 -6.92 11.98
N PRO A 57 -19.79 -6.53 13.26
CA PRO A 57 -18.77 -5.85 14.06
C PRO A 57 -17.45 -6.60 14.18
N GLU A 58 -17.51 -7.93 14.35
CA GLU A 58 -16.31 -8.78 14.44
C GLU A 58 -15.52 -8.74 13.13
N ARG A 59 -16.23 -8.74 12.01
CA ARG A 59 -15.61 -8.66 10.69
C ARG A 59 -14.97 -7.30 10.45
N LEU A 60 -15.63 -6.23 10.86
CA LEU A 60 -15.09 -4.87 10.76
C LEU A 60 -13.79 -4.75 11.57
N ALA A 61 -13.78 -5.24 12.81
CA ALA A 61 -12.60 -5.28 13.66
C ALA A 61 -11.44 -6.03 12.98
N GLU A 62 -11.67 -7.24 12.47
CA GLU A 62 -10.65 -8.02 11.76
C GLU A 62 -10.09 -7.32 10.51
N VAL A 63 -10.90 -6.55 9.78
CA VAL A 63 -10.46 -5.82 8.60
C VAL A 63 -9.56 -4.65 9.02
N LEU A 64 -9.95 -3.92 10.07
CA LEU A 64 -9.18 -2.82 10.63
C LEU A 64 -7.83 -3.30 11.19
N ASP A 65 -7.80 -4.42 11.92
CA ASP A 65 -6.56 -5.01 12.46
C ASP A 65 -5.59 -5.40 11.35
N ARG A 66 -6.05 -6.17 10.35
CA ARG A 66 -5.20 -6.56 9.22
C ARG A 66 -4.70 -5.37 8.42
N GLN A 67 -5.51 -4.33 8.28
CA GLN A 67 -5.07 -3.13 7.58
C GLN A 67 -4.00 -2.37 8.38
N ALA A 68 -4.12 -2.31 9.71
CA ALA A 68 -3.11 -1.72 10.58
C ALA A 68 -1.80 -2.49 10.50
N GLU A 69 -1.84 -3.81 10.61
CA GLU A 69 -0.67 -4.68 10.44
C GLU A 69 0.00 -4.49 9.08
N HIS A 70 -0.80 -4.38 8.01
CA HIS A 70 -0.28 -4.13 6.67
C HIS A 70 0.45 -2.79 6.58
N PHE A 71 -0.16 -1.70 7.07
CA PHE A 71 0.48 -0.39 7.03
C PHE A 71 1.76 -0.35 7.88
N GLU A 72 1.77 -1.03 9.03
CA GLU A 72 2.95 -1.11 9.89
C GLU A 72 4.09 -1.87 9.19
N ALA A 73 3.79 -3.02 8.56
CA ALA A 73 4.77 -3.76 7.78
C ALA A 73 5.32 -2.95 6.60
N VAL A 74 4.48 -2.14 5.93
CA VAL A 74 4.95 -1.23 4.87
C VAL A 74 5.84 -0.13 5.46
N ARG A 75 5.46 0.46 6.59
CA ARG A 75 6.26 1.48 7.30
C ARG A 75 7.63 0.94 7.68
N GLU A 76 7.71 -0.26 8.25
CA GLU A 76 8.97 -0.92 8.61
C GLU A 76 9.87 -1.14 7.40
N ARG A 77 9.31 -1.58 6.27
CA ARG A 77 10.06 -1.75 5.02
C ARG A 77 10.63 -0.42 4.51
N LEU A 78 9.88 0.67 4.62
CA LEU A 78 10.35 2.01 4.25
C LEU A 78 11.49 2.47 5.19
N THR A 79 11.37 2.24 6.50
CA THR A 79 12.45 2.51 7.46
C THR A 79 13.71 1.72 7.14
N GLU A 80 13.58 0.45 6.74
CA GLU A 80 14.73 -0.36 6.32
C GLU A 80 15.36 0.18 5.03
N CYS A 81 14.56 0.65 4.07
CA CYS A 81 15.09 1.35 2.89
C CYS A 81 15.84 2.64 3.27
N GLU A 82 15.35 3.41 4.24
CA GLU A 82 16.02 4.60 4.76
C GLU A 82 17.40 4.24 5.33
N ARG A 83 17.45 3.23 6.19
CA ARG A 83 18.69 2.73 6.78
C ARG A 83 19.70 2.26 5.74
N GLN A 84 19.24 1.57 4.69
CA GLN A 84 20.10 1.12 3.59
C GLN A 84 20.68 2.29 2.80
N ILE A 85 19.86 3.31 2.53
CA ILE A 85 20.29 4.54 1.85
C ILE A 85 21.33 5.29 2.67
N ASP A 86 21.11 5.44 3.98
CA ASP A 86 22.03 6.15 4.87
C ASP A 86 23.35 5.40 5.07
N SER A 87 23.32 4.07 4.98
CA SER A 87 24.53 3.24 5.04
C SER A 87 25.32 3.17 3.72
N SER A 88 24.79 3.70 2.61
CA SER A 88 25.45 3.69 1.30
C SER A 88 26.53 4.77 1.22
N GLU A 89 27.75 4.38 0.83
CA GLU A 89 28.87 5.33 0.62
C GLU A 89 28.56 6.43 -0.40
N CYS A 90 27.71 6.12 -1.38
CA CYS A 90 27.34 7.05 -2.46
C CYS A 90 26.02 7.81 -2.14
N GLY A 91 25.35 7.47 -1.03
CA GLY A 91 24.01 7.93 -0.70
C GLY A 91 22.97 7.56 -1.76
N ALA A 92 21.79 8.21 -1.71
CA ALA A 92 20.75 8.07 -2.73
C ALA A 92 20.45 9.40 -3.46
N PRO A 93 20.09 9.34 -4.76
CA PRO A 93 19.63 10.51 -5.51
C PRO A 93 18.48 11.24 -4.79
N ALA A 94 18.40 12.56 -4.95
CA ALA A 94 17.40 13.39 -4.27
C ALA A 94 15.96 12.91 -4.53
N GLY A 95 15.64 12.49 -5.76
CA GLY A 95 14.32 11.96 -6.10
C GLY A 95 13.95 10.67 -5.37
N VAL A 96 14.93 9.81 -5.07
CA VAL A 96 14.72 8.59 -4.28
C VAL A 96 14.40 8.95 -2.84
N ARG A 97 15.20 9.84 -2.22
CA ARG A 97 14.97 10.32 -0.85
C ARG A 97 13.61 11.01 -0.71
N PHE A 98 13.24 11.85 -1.68
CA PHE A 98 11.93 12.49 -1.73
C PHE A 98 10.79 11.45 -1.76
N THR A 99 10.89 10.44 -2.63
CA THR A 99 9.86 9.40 -2.77
C THR A 99 9.72 8.59 -1.48
N LEU A 100 10.84 8.25 -0.84
CA LEU A 100 10.84 7.54 0.43
C LEU A 100 10.17 8.36 1.55
N GLY A 101 10.57 9.61 1.70
CA GLY A 101 9.98 10.52 2.70
C GLY A 101 8.48 10.73 2.48
N TYR A 102 8.05 10.85 1.23
CA TYR A 102 6.63 10.92 0.87
C TYR A 102 5.87 9.66 1.32
N GLY A 103 6.40 8.47 1.03
CA GLY A 103 5.81 7.20 1.45
C GLY A 103 5.72 7.07 2.97
N MET A 104 6.78 7.43 3.70
CA MET A 104 6.79 7.42 5.16
C MET A 104 5.75 8.37 5.77
N ALA A 105 5.63 9.58 5.21
CA ALA A 105 4.63 10.55 5.66
C ALA A 105 3.21 10.03 5.46
N MET A 106 2.93 9.41 4.31
CA MET A 106 1.63 8.81 4.00
C MET A 106 1.30 7.65 4.94
N MET A 107 2.23 6.72 5.18
CA MET A 107 1.98 5.57 6.05
C MET A 107 1.80 5.98 7.50
N ARG A 108 2.58 6.95 7.99
CA ARG A 108 2.40 7.51 9.34
C ARG A 108 1.00 8.09 9.53
N ALA A 109 0.57 8.96 8.61
CA ALA A 109 -0.75 9.57 8.68
C ALA A 109 -1.89 8.55 8.58
N ALA A 110 -1.73 7.53 7.73
CA ALA A 110 -2.72 6.47 7.58
C ALA A 110 -2.85 5.59 8.84
N LEU A 111 -1.73 5.20 9.45
CA LEU A 111 -1.71 4.44 10.70
C LEU A 111 -2.31 5.23 11.86
N GLU A 112 -1.90 6.48 12.02
CA GLU A 112 -2.41 7.38 13.05
C GLU A 112 -3.93 7.52 12.92
N TYR A 113 -4.42 7.83 11.72
CA TYR A 113 -5.86 7.94 11.48
C TYR A 113 -6.59 6.64 11.83
N LEU A 114 -6.08 5.50 11.37
CA LEU A 114 -6.71 4.20 11.62
C LEU A 114 -6.78 3.88 13.12
N GLN A 115 -5.68 4.07 13.85
CA GLN A 115 -5.59 3.77 15.28
C GLN A 115 -6.49 4.69 16.11
N THR A 116 -6.57 5.97 15.76
CA THR A 116 -7.40 6.94 16.47
C THR A 116 -8.90 6.69 16.26
N HIS A 117 -9.33 6.29 15.06
CA HIS A 117 -10.76 6.27 14.70
C HIS A 117 -11.40 4.88 14.71
N ARG A 118 -10.61 3.80 14.77
CA ARG A 118 -11.14 2.43 14.68
C ARG A 118 -12.18 2.08 15.75
N GLY A 119 -12.02 2.57 16.98
CA GLY A 119 -12.93 2.27 18.09
C GLY A 119 -14.30 2.87 17.85
N ALA A 120 -14.34 4.18 17.59
CA ALA A 120 -15.56 4.91 17.27
C ALA A 120 -16.31 4.30 16.08
N LEU A 121 -15.59 3.93 15.00
CA LEU A 121 -16.22 3.32 13.83
C LEU A 121 -16.91 1.98 14.17
N ILE A 122 -16.31 1.15 15.02
CA ILE A 122 -16.91 -0.13 15.45
C ILE A 122 -18.13 0.11 16.34
N GLU A 123 -18.03 1.04 17.30
CA GLU A 123 -19.11 1.37 18.23
C GLU A 123 -20.34 1.95 17.50
N GLU A 124 -20.12 2.94 16.62
CA GLU A 124 -21.17 3.60 15.86
C GLU A 124 -21.90 2.62 14.94
N THR A 125 -21.15 1.80 14.18
CA THR A 125 -21.75 0.82 13.26
C THR A 125 -22.46 -0.32 13.98
N ALA A 126 -22.03 -0.69 15.19
CA ALA A 126 -22.76 -1.65 16.02
C ALA A 126 -24.12 -1.07 16.48
N ALA A 127 -24.13 0.18 16.97
CA ALA A 127 -25.34 0.87 17.41
C ALA A 127 -26.38 1.02 16.29
N GLU A 128 -25.94 1.42 15.09
CA GLU A 128 -26.83 1.53 13.90
C GLU A 128 -27.55 0.22 13.56
N ARG A 129 -26.89 -0.93 13.79
CA ARG A 129 -27.47 -2.25 13.49
C ARG A 129 -28.49 -2.67 14.54
N GLU A 130 -28.28 -2.34 15.81
CA GLU A 130 -29.23 -2.60 16.88
C GLU A 130 -30.53 -1.82 16.63
N GLU A 131 -30.43 -0.54 16.28
CA GLU A 131 -31.57 0.32 15.92
C GLU A 131 -32.32 -0.18 14.68
N GLY A 132 -31.60 -0.62 13.63
CA GLY A 132 -32.19 -1.18 12.42
C GLY A 132 -32.90 -2.53 12.63
N SER A 133 -32.46 -3.35 13.59
CA SER A 133 -33.11 -4.62 13.92
C SER A 133 -34.47 -4.44 14.60
N GLY A 134 -34.59 -3.41 15.46
CA GLY A 134 -35.80 -3.10 16.21
C GLY A 134 -36.98 -2.62 15.36
N HIS A 135 -36.71 -2.03 14.19
CA HIS A 135 -37.76 -1.55 13.28
C HIS A 135 -38.40 -2.65 12.41
N SER A 136 -37.81 -3.86 12.36
CA SER A 136 -38.33 -4.98 11.54
C SER A 136 -39.34 -5.88 12.27
N ALA A 137 -39.47 -5.76 13.60
CA ALA A 137 -40.37 -6.61 14.40
C ALA A 137 -41.82 -6.09 14.48
N GLY A 138 -42.13 -4.95 13.84
CA GLY A 138 -43.40 -4.22 14.02
C GLY A 138 -44.24 -4.06 12.75
N THR A 139 -44.40 -5.08 11.92
CA THR A 139 -45.46 -5.07 10.87
C THR A 139 -45.89 -6.47 10.46
N ALA A 140 -46.56 -7.17 11.38
CA ALA A 140 -47.40 -8.31 11.03
C ALA A 140 -48.58 -8.36 12.02
N THR A 141 -49.69 -7.73 11.64
CA THR A 141 -51.01 -7.95 12.22
C THR A 141 -52.02 -7.92 11.08
#